data_AF-A0A7S1VXD3-F1
#
_entry.id   AF-A0A7S1VXD3-F1
#
_cell.length_a   1.000
_cell.length_b   1.000
_cell.length_c   1.000
_cell.angle_alpha   90.00
_cell.angle_beta   90.00
_cell.angle_gamma   90.00
#
_symmetry.space_group_name_H-M   'P 1'
#
loop_
_entity.id
_entity.type
_entity.pdbx_description
1 polymer ?
#
loop_
_entity_poly.entity_id
_entity_poly.type
_entity_poly.pdbx_seq_one_letter_code
_entity_poly.pdbx_strand_id
1 'polypeptide(L)'
;TLECPKYEADDVIATIVNEVLREEVENSSKDGGRNGGGLSGVNVLSGDKDLMQLVTTPDVFPSVHMIEPMNMIRISYDEVITKWGVPPEKLGDVLALAGDSSDNIPGVPGIGPKIAASLINDFGSLNDLLARADEIKQKGRREKILNNADMARLSRKLVELEKLIPLDKIEMESPSTYLSSLDSMADLRMDGLNASRLLDFYHKMGFWDMKQRVKERMMQKGLLNERNYADSGSMGASSLTSSSTGRDLTSDTENSASKGQTSFNRLIVNKRKKLSPPKPEEFDDIPF
;
A
#
# COMPACT_ATOMS: atom_id res chain seq x y z
N THR A 1 -3.69 -3.75 12.90
CA THR A 1 -2.66 -2.97 12.21
C THR A 1 -1.35 -3.72 12.28
N LEU A 2 -0.46 -3.55 11.31
CA LEU A 2 0.92 -4.02 11.40
C LEU A 2 1.82 -2.79 11.58
N GLU A 3 2.73 -2.85 12.54
CA GLU A 3 3.65 -1.76 12.85
C GLU A 3 5.05 -2.31 13.08
N CYS A 4 6.08 -1.62 12.60
CA CYS A 4 7.47 -1.99 12.89
C CYS A 4 8.26 -0.72 13.16
N PRO A 5 8.66 -0.44 14.42
CA PRO A 5 9.41 0.76 14.75
C PRO A 5 10.70 0.87 13.92
N LYS A 6 10.98 2.09 13.44
CA LYS A 6 12.12 2.47 12.57
C LYS A 6 12.01 2.08 11.10
N TYR A 7 10.97 1.37 10.70
CA TYR A 7 10.72 1.02 9.30
C TYR A 7 9.47 1.75 8.78
N GLU A 8 9.45 1.98 7.48
CA GLU A 8 8.30 2.55 6.82
C GLU A 8 7.28 1.46 6.44
N ALA A 9 6.06 1.87 6.09
CA ALA A 9 4.98 0.93 5.81
C ALA A 9 5.23 0.14 4.51
N ASP A 10 5.91 0.75 3.55
CA ASP A 10 6.37 0.13 2.32
C ASP A 10 7.44 -0.95 2.56
N ASP A 11 8.34 -0.77 3.52
CA ASP A 11 9.28 -1.82 3.96
C ASP A 11 8.54 -3.03 4.57
N VAL A 12 7.54 -2.78 5.41
CA VAL A 12 6.70 -3.84 5.99
C VAL A 12 5.94 -4.58 4.88
N ILE A 13 5.38 -3.85 3.91
CA ILE A 13 4.72 -4.45 2.73
C ILE A 13 5.73 -5.28 1.92
N ALA A 14 6.90 -4.74 1.64
CA ALA A 14 7.94 -5.40 0.85
C ALA A 14 8.42 -6.68 1.53
N THR A 15 8.57 -6.66 2.85
CA THR A 15 8.90 -7.83 3.67
C THR A 15 7.80 -8.89 3.60
N ILE A 16 6.53 -8.52 3.77
CA ILE A 16 5.41 -9.47 3.68
C ILE A 16 5.33 -10.10 2.29
N VAL A 17 5.49 -9.30 1.22
CA VAL A 17 5.53 -9.82 -0.15
C VAL A 17 6.66 -10.83 -0.28
N ASN A 18 7.87 -10.50 0.17
CA ASN A 18 9.03 -11.39 0.08
C ASN A 18 8.81 -12.71 0.84
N GLU A 19 8.26 -12.66 2.05
CA GLU A 19 8.02 -13.87 2.85
C GLU A 19 6.93 -14.75 2.22
N VAL A 20 5.86 -14.16 1.70
CA VAL A 20 4.82 -14.90 0.96
C VAL A 20 5.40 -15.61 -0.25
N LEU A 21 6.26 -14.95 -1.04
CA LEU A 21 6.91 -15.59 -2.18
C LEU A 21 7.81 -16.75 -1.74
N ARG A 22 8.54 -16.57 -0.64
CA ARG A 22 9.44 -17.58 -0.09
C ARG A 22 8.67 -18.81 0.41
N GLU A 23 7.62 -18.64 1.21
CA GLU A 23 6.80 -19.74 1.71
C GLU A 23 6.21 -20.57 0.55
N GLU A 24 5.74 -19.93 -0.52
CA GLU A 24 5.18 -20.63 -1.68
C GLU A 24 6.22 -21.46 -2.44
N VAL A 25 7.46 -20.96 -2.58
CA VAL A 25 8.58 -21.73 -3.15
C VAL A 25 8.93 -22.94 -2.28
N GLU A 26 8.99 -22.75 -0.97
CA GLU A 26 9.29 -23.81 0.00
C GLU A 26 8.19 -24.89 0.03
N ASN A 27 6.92 -24.50 -0.06
CA ASN A 27 5.76 -25.41 -0.07
C ASN A 27 5.65 -26.17 -1.41
N SER A 28 5.90 -25.49 -2.54
CA SER A 28 5.89 -26.13 -3.87
C SER A 28 6.93 -27.24 -3.99
N SER A 29 8.07 -27.10 -3.30
CA SER A 29 9.16 -28.07 -3.29
C SER A 29 8.86 -29.33 -2.46
N LYS A 30 7.93 -29.26 -1.50
CA LYS A 30 7.62 -30.36 -0.55
C LYS A 30 6.52 -31.30 -1.04
N ASP A 31 5.55 -30.81 -1.82
CA ASP A 31 4.32 -31.55 -2.17
C ASP A 31 4.30 -32.23 -3.54
N GLY A 32 5.42 -32.27 -4.28
CA GLY A 32 5.47 -32.95 -5.59
C GLY A 32 4.40 -32.46 -6.59
N GLY A 33 3.95 -31.20 -6.47
CA GLY A 33 3.00 -30.55 -7.37
C GLY A 33 1.51 -30.85 -7.15
N ARG A 34 1.08 -31.39 -6.00
CA ARG A 34 -0.33 -31.80 -5.78
C ARG A 34 -1.23 -30.88 -4.95
N ASN A 35 -0.75 -29.78 -4.39
CA ASN A 35 -1.61 -28.89 -3.61
C ASN A 35 -2.25 -27.77 -4.46
N GLY A 36 -3.52 -27.97 -4.83
CA GLY A 36 -4.38 -26.96 -5.46
C GLY A 36 -4.83 -25.83 -4.52
N GLY A 37 -3.99 -25.45 -3.54
CA GLY A 37 -4.31 -24.47 -2.49
C GLY A 37 -3.27 -23.34 -2.30
N GLY A 38 -2.22 -23.28 -3.12
CA GLY A 38 -1.24 -22.19 -3.10
C GLY A 38 -1.80 -20.87 -3.64
N LEU A 39 -1.13 -19.76 -3.32
CA LEU A 39 -1.49 -18.45 -3.82
C LEU A 39 -1.37 -18.37 -5.34
N SER A 40 -2.38 -17.81 -6.00
CA SER A 40 -2.35 -17.57 -7.45
C SER A 40 -1.60 -16.30 -7.85
N GLY A 41 -1.33 -15.41 -6.89
CA GLY A 41 -0.69 -14.12 -7.11
C GLY A 41 -0.80 -13.22 -5.87
N VAL A 42 0.04 -12.19 -5.83
CA VAL A 42 0.06 -11.16 -4.79
C VAL A 42 -0.35 -9.82 -5.42
N ASN A 43 -1.30 -9.12 -4.79
CA ASN A 43 -1.72 -7.78 -5.22
C ASN A 43 -1.39 -6.74 -4.14
N VAL A 44 -0.45 -5.85 -4.45
CA VAL A 44 -0.08 -4.71 -3.61
C VAL A 44 -0.99 -3.54 -3.94
N LEU A 45 -1.97 -3.24 -3.09
CA LEU A 45 -2.88 -2.11 -3.28
C LEU A 45 -2.26 -0.83 -2.69
N SER A 46 -1.70 0.03 -3.54
CA SER A 46 -1.08 1.28 -3.10
C SER A 46 -1.06 2.33 -4.21
N GLY A 47 -0.99 3.60 -3.82
CA GLY A 47 -0.67 4.71 -4.74
C GLY A 47 0.81 5.05 -4.76
N ASP A 48 1.61 4.42 -3.89
CA ASP A 48 3.03 4.65 -3.76
C ASP A 48 3.79 3.99 -4.89
N LYS A 49 4.54 4.79 -5.66
CA LYS A 49 5.25 4.31 -6.84
C LYS A 49 6.49 3.50 -6.48
N ASP A 50 7.03 3.62 -5.27
CA ASP A 50 8.25 2.92 -4.87
C ASP A 50 7.97 1.41 -4.76
N LEU A 51 6.74 1.05 -4.40
CA LEU A 51 6.23 -0.33 -4.39
C LEU A 51 6.12 -0.96 -5.78
N MET A 52 6.23 -0.19 -6.87
CA MET A 52 6.35 -0.77 -8.22
C MET A 52 7.63 -1.61 -8.37
N GLN A 53 8.64 -1.40 -7.52
CA GLN A 53 9.85 -2.24 -7.43
C GLN A 53 9.57 -3.70 -7.04
N LEU A 54 8.39 -3.99 -6.48
CA LEU A 54 7.97 -5.34 -6.09
C LEU A 54 7.29 -6.11 -7.23
N VAL A 55 6.89 -5.43 -8.31
CA VAL A 55 6.18 -6.07 -9.43
C VAL A 55 7.10 -7.07 -10.13
N THR A 56 6.62 -8.30 -10.32
CA THR A 56 7.41 -9.36 -10.93
C THR A 56 6.97 -9.63 -12.36
N THR A 57 7.83 -10.31 -13.11
CA THR A 57 7.48 -10.87 -14.41
C THR A 57 6.45 -11.99 -14.28
N PRO A 58 5.71 -12.34 -15.36
CA PRO A 58 4.70 -13.41 -15.33
C PRO A 58 5.25 -14.82 -15.09
N ASP A 59 6.55 -15.05 -15.29
CA ASP A 59 7.22 -16.33 -15.05
C ASP A 59 7.61 -16.55 -13.57
N VAL A 60 7.57 -15.50 -12.75
CA VAL A 60 7.66 -15.64 -11.29
C VAL A 60 6.32 -16.07 -10.74
N PHE A 61 6.31 -17.16 -9.96
CA PHE A 61 5.11 -17.68 -9.32
C PHE A 61 5.29 -17.78 -7.79
N PRO A 62 4.35 -17.23 -6.99
CA PRO A 62 3.19 -16.43 -7.42
C PRO A 62 3.62 -15.06 -7.97
N SER A 63 2.89 -14.54 -8.95
CA SER A 63 3.24 -13.26 -9.57
C SER A 63 2.79 -12.08 -8.68
N VAL A 64 3.60 -11.03 -8.63
CA VAL A 64 3.30 -9.81 -7.87
C VAL A 64 2.84 -8.70 -8.81
N HIS A 65 1.70 -8.10 -8.49
CA HIS A 65 1.16 -6.94 -9.19
C HIS A 65 0.86 -5.81 -8.21
N MET A 66 0.89 -4.58 -8.69
CA MET A 66 0.41 -3.44 -7.95
C MET A 66 -0.96 -3.02 -8.47
N ILE A 67 -1.84 -2.54 -7.59
CA ILE A 67 -3.13 -1.97 -7.95
C ILE A 67 -3.14 -0.52 -7.45
N GLU A 68 -3.35 0.42 -8.38
CA GLU A 68 -3.56 1.82 -8.04
C GLU A 68 -5.00 2.00 -7.50
N PRO A 69 -5.20 2.52 -6.28
CA PRO A 69 -6.48 2.45 -5.58
C PRO A 69 -7.52 3.47 -6.06
N MET A 70 -7.11 4.50 -6.81
CA MET A 70 -8.02 5.58 -7.23
C MET A 70 -8.89 5.16 -8.41
N ASN A 71 -8.29 4.48 -9.39
CA ASN A 71 -8.91 4.04 -10.63
C ASN A 71 -8.95 2.51 -10.74
N MET A 72 -8.45 1.78 -9.74
CA MET A 72 -8.36 0.32 -9.72
C MET A 72 -7.57 -0.24 -10.91
N ILE A 73 -6.54 0.49 -11.33
CA ILE A 73 -5.69 0.10 -12.47
C ILE A 73 -4.65 -0.90 -11.96
N ARG A 74 -4.58 -2.05 -12.61
CA ARG A 74 -3.51 -3.03 -12.39
C ARG A 74 -2.26 -2.59 -13.11
N ILE A 75 -1.16 -2.53 -12.37
CA ILE A 75 0.18 -2.23 -12.86
C ILE A 75 0.94 -3.55 -12.93
N SER A 76 1.18 -4.02 -14.15
CA SER A 76 2.02 -5.17 -14.47
C SER A 76 3.47 -4.76 -14.71
N TYR A 77 4.35 -5.75 -14.91
CA TYR A 77 5.75 -5.54 -15.26
C TYR A 77 5.90 -4.64 -16.50
N ASP A 78 5.14 -4.93 -17.56
CA ASP A 78 5.15 -4.14 -18.80
C ASP A 78 4.61 -2.72 -18.61
N GLU A 79 3.64 -2.54 -17.71
CA GLU A 79 3.14 -1.20 -17.34
C GLU A 79 4.22 -0.38 -16.63
N VAL A 80 5.04 -1.00 -15.77
CA VAL A 80 6.19 -0.33 -15.15
C VAL A 80 7.18 0.12 -16.23
N ILE A 81 7.52 -0.75 -17.18
CA ILE A 81 8.40 -0.41 -18.32
C ILE A 81 7.80 0.72 -19.14
N THR A 82 6.52 0.65 -19.47
CA THR A 82 5.83 1.68 -20.26
C THR A 82 5.86 3.03 -19.57
N LYS A 83 5.65 3.05 -18.25
CA LYS A 83 5.58 4.27 -17.44
C LYS A 83 6.97 4.88 -17.17
N TRP A 84 7.97 4.04 -16.89
CA TRP A 84 9.26 4.48 -16.37
C TRP A 84 10.44 4.27 -17.32
N GLY A 85 10.26 3.53 -18.42
CA GLY A 85 11.30 3.22 -19.39
C GLY A 85 12.31 2.18 -18.91
N VAL A 86 12.11 1.59 -17.73
CA VAL A 86 12.95 0.56 -17.12
C VAL A 86 12.08 -0.50 -16.45
N PRO A 87 12.58 -1.72 -16.27
CA PRO A 87 11.88 -2.73 -15.50
C PRO A 87 11.88 -2.43 -13.99
N PRO A 88 10.95 -3.03 -13.20
CA PRO A 88 10.83 -2.88 -11.75
C PRO A 88 12.15 -2.93 -10.97
N GLU A 89 13.03 -3.89 -11.27
CA GLU A 89 14.30 -4.08 -10.57
C GLU A 89 15.30 -2.93 -10.77
N LYS A 90 15.09 -2.08 -11.79
CA LYS A 90 15.90 -0.89 -12.07
C LYS A 90 15.21 0.41 -11.67
N LEU A 91 13.96 0.34 -11.21
CA LEU A 91 13.17 1.54 -10.91
C LEU A 91 13.79 2.35 -9.77
N GLY A 92 14.31 1.71 -8.73
CA GLY A 92 15.00 2.39 -7.64
C GLY A 92 16.18 3.24 -8.10
N ASP A 93 16.95 2.78 -9.09
CA ASP A 93 18.06 3.55 -9.68
C ASP A 93 17.56 4.76 -10.47
N VAL A 94 16.44 4.60 -11.18
CA VAL A 94 15.80 5.72 -11.90
C VAL A 94 15.28 6.77 -10.93
N LEU A 95 14.62 6.35 -9.86
CA LEU A 95 14.12 7.25 -8.81
C LEU A 95 15.26 7.95 -8.07
N ALA A 96 16.37 7.25 -7.81
CA ALA A 96 17.56 7.81 -7.20
C ALA A 96 18.18 8.96 -8.00
N LEU A 97 18.11 8.88 -9.33
CA LEU A 97 18.58 9.94 -10.23
C LEU A 97 17.53 11.03 -10.46
N ALA A 98 16.27 10.64 -10.61
CA ALA A 98 15.18 11.56 -10.93
C ALA A 98 14.73 12.40 -9.73
N GLY A 99 14.88 11.84 -8.53
CA GLY A 99 14.31 12.37 -7.30
C GLY A 99 12.79 12.20 -7.24
N ASP A 100 12.24 12.58 -6.08
CA ASP A 100 10.82 12.67 -5.83
C ASP A 100 10.53 13.76 -4.79
N SER A 101 9.92 14.85 -5.25
CA SER A 101 9.48 15.93 -4.36
C SER A 101 8.34 15.53 -3.42
N SER A 102 7.53 14.54 -3.80
CA SER A 102 6.46 14.03 -2.94
C SER A 102 7.04 13.37 -1.70
N ASP A 103 8.20 12.73 -1.85
CA ASP A 103 8.87 11.91 -0.83
C ASP A 103 10.20 12.49 -0.33
N ASN A 104 10.44 13.77 -0.64
CA ASN A 104 11.68 14.49 -0.29
C ASN A 104 12.97 13.78 -0.75
N ILE A 105 12.88 12.99 -1.82
CA ILE A 105 14.02 12.34 -2.44
C ILE A 105 14.69 13.37 -3.35
N PRO A 106 15.94 13.80 -3.06
CA PRO A 106 16.53 14.96 -3.74
C PRO A 106 16.87 14.69 -5.22
N GLY A 107 17.34 13.48 -5.53
CA GLY A 107 17.75 13.12 -6.90
C GLY A 107 18.96 13.90 -7.40
N VAL A 108 19.20 13.90 -8.71
CA VAL A 108 20.23 14.73 -9.36
C VAL A 108 19.56 15.93 -10.05
N PRO A 109 19.89 17.18 -9.68
CA PRO A 109 19.26 18.36 -10.24
C PRO A 109 19.25 18.42 -11.78
N GLY A 110 18.04 18.44 -12.35
CA GLY A 110 17.82 18.51 -13.79
C GLY A 110 18.15 17.22 -14.55
N ILE A 111 18.16 16.08 -13.85
CA ILE A 111 18.01 14.74 -14.42
C ILE A 111 16.59 14.29 -14.08
N GLY A 112 15.67 14.30 -15.04
CA GLY A 112 14.30 13.81 -14.83
C GLY A 112 14.14 12.32 -15.17
N PRO A 113 12.96 11.72 -14.92
CA PRO A 113 12.71 10.28 -15.10
C PRO A 113 13.14 9.72 -16.47
N LYS A 114 12.83 10.44 -17.55
CA LYS A 114 13.20 10.02 -18.91
C LYS A 114 14.72 9.99 -19.14
N ILE A 115 15.44 10.95 -18.57
CA ILE A 115 16.91 11.00 -18.70
C ILE A 115 17.54 9.93 -17.80
N ALA A 116 17.05 9.79 -16.57
CA ALA A 116 17.46 8.77 -15.64
C ALA A 116 17.29 7.36 -16.25
N ALA A 117 16.11 7.04 -16.78
CA ALA A 117 15.84 5.77 -17.46
C ALA A 117 16.79 5.48 -18.63
N SER A 118 17.05 6.49 -19.47
CA SER A 118 18.03 6.36 -20.56
C SER A 118 19.42 6.03 -20.03
N LEU A 119 19.89 6.73 -18.98
CA LEU A 119 21.20 6.48 -18.39
C LEU A 119 21.29 5.09 -17.75
N ILE A 120 20.26 4.66 -17.03
CA ILE A 120 20.24 3.33 -16.39
C ILE A 120 20.16 2.21 -17.43
N ASN A 121 19.46 2.41 -18.55
CA ASN A 121 19.48 1.45 -19.66
C ASN A 121 20.85 1.38 -20.35
N ASP A 122 21.51 2.53 -20.55
CA ASP A 122 22.81 2.61 -21.22
C ASP A 122 23.96 2.04 -20.35
N PHE A 123 23.91 2.27 -19.03
CA PHE A 123 24.99 1.93 -18.10
C PHE A 123 24.73 0.69 -17.25
N GLY A 124 23.49 0.23 -17.15
CA GLY A 124 23.11 -0.99 -16.43
C GLY A 124 22.49 -0.69 -15.06
N SER A 125 23.25 -0.04 -14.18
CA SER A 125 22.87 0.30 -12.80
C SER A 125 23.34 1.72 -12.40
N LEU A 126 22.85 2.24 -11.27
CA LEU A 126 23.35 3.49 -10.71
C LEU A 126 24.85 3.41 -10.40
N ASN A 127 25.32 2.30 -9.83
CA ASN A 127 26.72 2.13 -9.47
C ASN A 127 27.62 2.15 -10.72
N ASP A 128 27.24 1.43 -11.77
CA ASP A 128 27.99 1.41 -13.03
C ASP A 128 27.96 2.78 -13.73
N LEU A 129 26.81 3.45 -13.70
CA LEU A 129 26.68 4.82 -14.21
C LEU A 129 27.64 5.78 -13.51
N LEU A 130 27.73 5.72 -12.19
CA LEU A 130 28.61 6.59 -11.42
C LEU A 130 30.09 6.27 -11.65
N ALA A 131 30.44 4.98 -11.74
CA ALA A 131 31.81 4.54 -11.99
C ALA A 131 32.31 4.92 -13.40
N ARG A 132 31.39 4.97 -14.38
CA ARG A 132 31.68 5.24 -15.79
C ARG A 132 31.11 6.57 -16.27
N ALA A 133 30.81 7.49 -15.35
CA ALA A 133 30.15 8.75 -15.66
C ALA A 133 30.92 9.58 -16.71
N ASP A 134 32.24 9.40 -16.81
CA ASP A 134 33.08 10.06 -17.80
C ASP A 134 32.73 9.71 -19.26
N GLU A 135 32.17 8.52 -19.49
CA GLU A 135 31.74 8.04 -20.81
C GLU A 135 30.45 8.72 -21.30
N ILE A 136 29.75 9.47 -20.44
CA ILE A 136 28.52 10.19 -20.81
C ILE A 136 28.86 11.26 -21.86
N LYS A 137 28.40 11.03 -23.09
CA LYS A 137 28.67 11.89 -24.27
C LYS A 137 28.25 13.34 -24.06
N GLN A 138 27.13 13.57 -23.36
CA GLN A 138 26.61 14.91 -23.13
C GLN A 138 27.30 15.56 -21.93
N LYS A 139 28.21 16.50 -22.21
CA LYS A 139 29.02 17.21 -21.20
C LYS A 139 28.20 17.70 -19.99
N GLY A 140 27.09 18.39 -20.23
CA GLY A 140 26.25 18.92 -19.15
C GLY A 140 25.56 17.84 -18.29
N ARG A 141 25.25 16.66 -18.86
CA ARG A 141 24.72 15.53 -18.07
C ARG A 141 25.82 14.90 -17.23
N ARG A 142 26.99 14.68 -17.85
CA ARG A 142 28.17 14.15 -17.17
C ARG A 142 28.53 14.97 -15.93
N GLU A 143 28.65 16.29 -16.10
CA GLU A 143 29.00 17.20 -14.99
C GLU A 143 27.96 17.13 -13.86
N LYS A 144 26.67 17.07 -14.18
CA LYS A 144 25.62 16.92 -13.16
C LYS A 144 25.75 15.61 -12.38
N ILE A 145 25.97 14.49 -13.07
CA ILE A 145 26.12 13.18 -12.44
C ILE A 145 27.37 13.16 -11.54
N LEU A 146 28.51 13.62 -12.07
CA LEU A 146 29.77 13.69 -11.31
C LEU A 146 29.64 14.57 -10.05
N ASN A 147 29.06 15.76 -10.19
CA ASN A 147 28.94 16.72 -9.09
C ASN A 147 27.90 16.31 -8.02
N ASN A 148 27.01 15.36 -8.33
CA ASN A 148 25.92 14.95 -7.43
C ASN A 148 25.94 13.42 -7.16
N ALA A 149 27.09 12.77 -7.33
CA ALA A 149 27.22 11.32 -7.16
C ALA A 149 26.78 10.87 -5.76
N ASP A 150 27.18 11.59 -4.70
CA ASP A 150 26.81 11.25 -3.33
C ASP A 150 25.33 11.48 -3.04
N MET A 151 24.73 12.51 -3.65
CA MET A 151 23.30 12.78 -3.55
C MET A 151 22.47 11.68 -4.23
N ALA A 152 22.93 11.18 -5.37
CA ALA A 152 22.31 10.05 -6.05
C ALA A 152 22.41 8.77 -5.21
N ARG A 153 23.59 8.50 -4.60
CA ARG A 153 23.77 7.36 -3.68
C ARG A 153 22.86 7.45 -2.46
N LEU A 154 22.75 8.63 -1.84
CA LEU A 154 21.83 8.86 -0.73
C LEU A 154 20.39 8.63 -1.17
N SER A 155 19.99 9.21 -2.30
CA SER A 155 18.64 9.04 -2.86
C SER A 155 18.34 7.57 -3.14
N ARG A 156 19.33 6.78 -3.58
CA ARG A 156 19.18 5.35 -3.81
C ARG A 156 18.85 4.58 -2.55
N LYS A 157 19.53 4.89 -1.45
CA LYS A 157 19.26 4.30 -0.13
C LYS A 157 17.85 4.65 0.37
N LEU A 158 17.39 5.88 0.10
CA LEU A 158 16.08 6.35 0.56
C LEU A 158 14.90 5.71 -0.19
N VAL A 159 15.09 5.28 -1.44
CA VAL A 159 14.04 4.61 -2.24
C VAL A 159 14.22 3.09 -2.27
N GLU A 160 15.18 2.55 -1.52
CA GLU A 160 15.41 1.13 -1.41
C GLU A 160 14.46 0.53 -0.38
N LEU A 161 13.65 -0.44 -0.81
CA LEU A 161 12.73 -1.14 0.08
C LEU A 161 13.49 -2.19 0.89
N GLU A 162 13.38 -2.13 2.21
CA GLU A 162 13.82 -3.23 3.08
C GLU A 162 12.84 -4.40 2.96
N LYS A 163 13.36 -5.60 2.67
CA LYS A 163 12.57 -6.81 2.38
C LYS A 163 12.76 -7.91 3.41
N LEU A 164 13.70 -7.72 4.34
CA LEU A 164 14.16 -8.74 5.28
C LEU A 164 14.02 -8.26 6.73
N ILE A 165 12.94 -7.54 7.03
CA ILE A 165 12.58 -7.24 8.42
C ILE A 165 12.23 -8.57 9.11
N PRO A 166 12.87 -8.92 10.24
CA PRO A 166 12.47 -10.07 11.04
C PRO A 166 10.99 -9.98 11.48
N LEU A 167 10.19 -11.01 11.23
CA LEU A 167 8.75 -10.99 11.48
C LEU A 167 8.40 -10.76 12.96
N ASP A 168 9.24 -11.24 13.87
CA ASP A 168 9.13 -11.04 15.32
C ASP A 168 9.26 -9.57 15.75
N LYS A 169 9.79 -8.71 14.88
CA LYS A 169 9.83 -7.25 15.06
C LYS A 169 8.63 -6.52 14.47
N ILE A 170 7.78 -7.21 13.71
CA ILE A 170 6.55 -6.65 13.17
C ILE A 170 5.45 -6.90 14.21
N GLU A 171 5.05 -5.83 14.89
CA GLU A 171 3.98 -5.82 15.86
C GLU A 171 2.63 -5.90 15.14
N MET A 172 1.76 -6.79 15.61
CA MET A 172 0.43 -6.98 15.05
C MET A 172 -0.63 -6.62 16.08
N GLU A 173 -1.35 -5.53 15.86
CA GLU A 173 -2.55 -5.21 16.62
C GLU A 173 -3.77 -5.87 15.97
N SER A 174 -4.28 -6.95 16.58
CA SER A 174 -5.52 -7.59 16.16
C SER A 174 -6.61 -7.45 17.23
N PRO A 175 -7.80 -6.93 16.88
CA PRO A 175 -8.93 -6.89 17.81
C PRO A 175 -9.44 -8.27 18.25
N SER A 176 -9.00 -9.35 17.60
CA SER A 176 -9.40 -10.74 17.89
C SER A 176 -8.31 -11.57 18.53
N THR A 177 -7.06 -11.09 18.60
CA THR A 177 -5.92 -11.91 19.04
C THR A 177 -4.96 -11.09 19.90
N TYR A 178 -4.58 -11.61 21.07
CA TYR A 178 -3.52 -11.07 21.94
C TYR A 178 -2.11 -11.41 21.40
N LEU A 179 -1.90 -11.38 20.09
CA LEU A 179 -0.57 -11.54 19.53
C LEU A 179 0.17 -10.21 19.66
N SER A 180 1.40 -10.25 20.15
CA SER A 180 2.28 -9.07 20.26
C SER A 180 3.24 -8.93 19.07
N SER A 181 3.33 -9.95 18.23
CA SER A 181 4.24 -10.04 17.09
C SER A 181 3.66 -10.95 15.99
N LEU A 182 4.16 -10.81 14.78
CA LEU A 182 3.82 -11.67 13.65
C LEU A 182 4.73 -12.91 13.65
N ASP A 183 4.17 -14.09 13.92
CA ASP A 183 4.95 -15.33 13.98
C ASP A 183 4.97 -16.05 12.62
N SER A 184 3.90 -15.93 11.83
CA SER A 184 3.79 -16.54 10.49
C SER A 184 2.84 -15.80 9.55
N MET A 185 2.94 -16.05 8.23
CA MET A 185 1.96 -15.50 7.27
C MET A 185 0.55 -16.07 7.46
N ALA A 186 0.40 -17.20 8.16
CA ALA A 186 -0.91 -17.75 8.50
C ALA A 186 -1.71 -16.80 9.41
N ASP A 187 -1.03 -15.98 10.23
CA ASP A 187 -1.67 -15.00 11.13
C ASP A 187 -2.32 -13.84 10.37
N LEU A 188 -1.90 -13.60 9.12
CA LEU A 188 -2.49 -12.58 8.24
C LEU A 188 -3.71 -13.09 7.45
N ARG A 189 -4.06 -14.38 7.58
CA ARG A 189 -5.23 -14.93 6.91
C ARG A 189 -6.51 -14.33 7.49
N MET A 190 -7.39 -13.88 6.61
CA MET A 190 -8.68 -13.35 7.03
C MET A 190 -9.64 -14.50 7.36
N ASP A 191 -10.00 -14.65 8.63
CA ASP A 191 -10.92 -15.69 9.15
C ASP A 191 -12.42 -15.42 8.85
N GLY A 192 -12.69 -14.82 7.69
CA GLY A 192 -14.02 -14.38 7.31
C GLY A 192 -14.42 -13.06 7.96
N LEU A 193 -15.56 -12.51 7.51
CA LEU A 193 -15.96 -11.16 7.85
C LEU A 193 -17.15 -11.18 8.81
N ASN A 194 -17.01 -10.55 9.98
CA ASN A 194 -18.14 -10.35 10.90
C ASN A 194 -19.05 -9.23 10.38
N ALA A 195 -20.01 -9.60 9.53
CA ALA A 195 -20.92 -8.67 8.87
C ALA A 195 -21.75 -7.83 9.88
N SER A 196 -22.21 -8.44 10.98
CA SER A 196 -23.01 -7.71 11.98
C SER A 196 -22.18 -6.62 12.65
N ARG A 197 -20.97 -6.94 13.14
CA ARG A 197 -20.05 -5.97 13.74
C ARG A 197 -19.67 -4.86 12.76
N LEU A 198 -19.44 -5.19 11.49
CA LEU A 198 -19.09 -4.20 10.48
C LEU A 198 -20.27 -3.25 10.15
N LEU A 199 -21.47 -3.79 9.98
CA LEU A 199 -22.66 -2.98 9.68
C LEU A 199 -23.07 -2.12 10.87
N ASP A 200 -22.89 -2.61 12.09
CA ASP A 200 -23.08 -1.83 13.33
C ASP A 200 -22.02 -0.73 13.47
N PHE A 201 -20.76 -1.00 13.11
CA PHE A 201 -19.72 0.03 13.06
C PHE A 201 -20.09 1.16 12.08
N TYR A 202 -20.46 0.82 10.84
CA TYR A 202 -20.89 1.84 9.86
C TYR A 202 -22.10 2.62 10.35
N HIS A 203 -23.01 1.96 11.07
CA HIS A 203 -24.16 2.60 11.67
C HIS A 203 -23.74 3.63 12.72
N LYS A 204 -22.96 3.22 13.72
CA LYS A 204 -22.50 4.07 14.82
C LYS A 204 -21.65 5.24 14.36
N MET A 205 -20.86 5.05 13.30
CA MET A 205 -20.05 6.11 12.70
C MET A 205 -20.83 7.03 11.75
N GLY A 206 -22.11 6.76 11.49
CA GLY A 206 -22.94 7.57 10.60
C GLY A 206 -22.64 7.39 9.10
N PHE A 207 -22.02 6.28 8.71
CA PHE A 207 -21.68 5.95 7.32
C PHE A 207 -22.84 5.20 6.63
N TRP A 208 -24.02 5.81 6.60
CA TRP A 208 -25.28 5.19 6.18
C TRP A 208 -25.26 4.64 4.76
N ASP A 209 -24.83 5.43 3.78
CA ASP A 209 -24.78 5.01 2.37
C ASP A 209 -23.78 3.88 2.17
N MET A 210 -22.63 3.96 2.86
CA MET A 210 -21.61 2.93 2.80
C MET A 210 -22.11 1.63 3.44
N LYS A 211 -22.85 1.72 4.55
CA LYS A 211 -23.52 0.58 5.20
C LYS A 211 -24.45 -0.14 4.21
N GLN A 212 -25.28 0.60 3.48
CA GLN A 212 -26.21 0.00 2.51
C GLN A 212 -25.46 -0.65 1.35
N ARG A 213 -24.52 0.05 0.72
CA ARG A 213 -23.71 -0.53 -0.37
C ARG A 213 -22.96 -1.79 0.05
N VAL A 214 -22.37 -1.79 1.24
CA VAL A 214 -21.65 -2.94 1.78
C VAL A 214 -22.62 -4.09 2.07
N LYS A 215 -23.77 -3.82 2.70
CA LYS A 215 -24.82 -4.81 2.97
C LYS A 215 -25.32 -5.48 1.69
N GLU A 216 -25.65 -4.70 0.67
CA GLU A 216 -26.10 -5.20 -0.64
C GLU A 216 -25.04 -6.11 -1.29
N ARG A 217 -23.78 -5.67 -1.27
CA ARG A 217 -22.66 -6.45 -1.82
C ARG A 217 -22.43 -7.75 -1.06
N MET A 218 -22.60 -7.74 0.26
CA MET A 218 -22.54 -8.97 1.07
C MET A 218 -23.66 -9.94 0.73
N MET A 219 -24.89 -9.45 0.55
CA MET A 219 -26.03 -10.27 0.15
C MET A 219 -25.82 -10.89 -1.23
N GLN A 220 -25.37 -10.08 -2.21
CA GLN A 220 -25.05 -10.57 -3.56
C GLN A 220 -23.98 -11.67 -3.56
N LYS A 221 -23.00 -11.56 -2.66
CA LYS A 221 -21.94 -12.58 -2.50
C LYS A 221 -22.34 -13.76 -1.60
N GLY A 222 -23.57 -13.79 -1.08
CA GLY A 222 -24.02 -14.84 -0.15
C GLY A 222 -23.34 -14.80 1.23
N LEU A 223 -22.67 -13.70 1.56
CA LEU A 223 -21.98 -13.51 2.85
C LEU A 223 -22.94 -13.04 3.96
N LEU A 224 -24.15 -12.63 3.61
CA LEU A 224 -25.18 -12.19 4.55
C LEU A 224 -26.56 -12.64 4.06
N ASN A 225 -27.32 -13.27 4.96
CA ASN A 225 -28.72 -13.62 4.73
C ASN A 225 -29.63 -12.77 5.63
N GLU A 226 -30.82 -12.40 5.15
CA GLU A 226 -31.76 -11.55 5.90
C GLU A 226 -32.12 -12.10 7.29
N ARG A 227 -32.21 -13.44 7.43
CA ARG A 227 -32.48 -14.11 8.70
C ARG A 227 -31.40 -13.88 9.77
N ASN A 228 -30.12 -13.81 9.38
CA ASN A 228 -29.00 -13.65 10.32
C ASN A 228 -28.81 -12.19 10.77
N TYR A 229 -29.33 -11.22 10.01
CA TYR A 229 -29.21 -9.80 10.35
C TYR A 229 -30.33 -9.33 11.27
N ALA A 230 -31.57 -9.79 11.05
CA ALA A 230 -32.74 -9.40 11.85
C ALA A 230 -32.60 -9.79 13.34
N ASP A 231 -31.97 -10.92 13.64
CA ASP A 231 -31.78 -11.41 15.02
C ASP A 231 -30.79 -10.55 15.84
N SER A 232 -29.85 -9.85 15.18
CA SER A 232 -28.91 -8.94 15.84
C SER A 232 -29.47 -7.53 16.09
N GLY A 233 -30.61 -7.19 15.49
CA GLY A 233 -31.25 -5.87 15.61
C GLY A 233 -32.32 -5.77 16.71
N SER A 234 -32.63 -6.87 17.41
CA SER A 234 -33.74 -6.95 18.37
C SER A 234 -33.36 -6.74 19.84
N MET A 235 -32.09 -6.51 20.18
CA MET A 235 -31.69 -6.12 21.54
C MET A 235 -31.58 -4.60 21.65
N GLY A 236 -32.73 -3.91 21.69
CA GLY A 236 -32.73 -2.45 21.85
C GLY A 236 -34.08 -1.73 21.83
N ALA A 237 -35.20 -2.44 21.87
CA ALA A 237 -36.52 -1.79 21.97
C ALA A 237 -37.42 -2.55 22.95
N SER A 238 -37.18 -2.35 24.24
CA SER A 238 -38.13 -2.68 25.30
C SER A 238 -38.84 -1.42 25.75
N SER A 239 -40.15 -1.39 25.48
CA SER A 239 -41.21 -0.69 26.22
C SER A 239 -41.05 0.79 26.54
N LEU A 240 -41.89 1.63 25.93
CA LEU A 240 -42.69 2.61 26.67
C LEU A 240 -44.01 2.83 25.92
N THR A 241 -45.07 2.28 26.51
CA THR A 241 -46.46 2.53 26.16
C THR A 241 -46.90 3.89 26.73
N SER A 242 -47.50 4.75 25.90
CA SER A 242 -48.57 5.63 26.35
C SER A 242 -49.40 6.12 25.16
N SER A 243 -50.67 5.74 25.19
CA SER A 243 -51.79 6.23 24.39
C SER A 243 -52.10 7.71 24.66
N SER A 244 -52.41 8.48 23.61
CA SER A 244 -53.67 9.25 23.51
C SER A 244 -53.70 10.17 22.27
N THR A 245 -54.70 9.91 21.40
CA THR A 245 -55.60 10.86 20.71
C THR A 245 -55.07 12.06 19.92
N GLY A 246 -55.48 12.15 18.64
CA GLY A 246 -56.07 13.39 18.08
C GLY A 246 -55.53 13.90 16.73
N ARG A 247 -56.24 13.53 15.66
CA ARG A 247 -56.67 14.32 14.47
C ARG A 247 -55.70 15.20 13.64
N ASP A 248 -55.79 14.93 12.33
CA ASP A 248 -55.96 15.83 11.17
C ASP A 248 -54.79 16.62 10.54
N LEU A 249 -54.50 16.19 9.30
CA LEU A 249 -54.52 16.93 8.02
C LEU A 249 -53.42 17.93 7.61
N THR A 250 -53.09 17.79 6.31
CA THR A 250 -52.43 18.71 5.35
C THR A 250 -50.95 19.01 5.61
N SER A 251 -50.02 18.47 4.82
CA SER A 251 -49.61 18.89 3.47
C SER A 251 -49.20 20.36 3.42
N ASP A 252 -47.88 20.60 3.49
CA ASP A 252 -47.26 21.75 2.83
C ASP A 252 -45.86 21.36 2.39
N THR A 253 -45.74 21.26 1.07
CA THR A 253 -44.52 21.39 0.29
C THR A 253 -44.02 22.81 0.37
N GLU A 254 -42.77 23.00 0.80
CA GLU A 254 -41.85 24.04 0.34
C GLU A 254 -40.56 23.90 1.17
N ASN A 255 -39.41 23.68 0.53
CA ASN A 255 -38.54 24.80 0.18
C ASN A 255 -37.18 24.33 -0.38
N SER A 256 -36.77 25.06 -1.40
CA SER A 256 -35.41 25.48 -1.78
C SER A 256 -34.22 24.52 -1.78
N ALA A 257 -33.67 24.47 -2.99
CA ALA A 257 -32.28 24.24 -3.34
C ALA A 257 -31.25 24.77 -2.33
N SER A 258 -30.18 23.99 -2.10
CA SER A 258 -28.84 24.51 -2.32
C SER A 258 -27.82 23.39 -2.57
N LYS A 259 -26.98 23.61 -3.58
CA LYS A 259 -25.77 22.87 -3.85
C LYS A 259 -24.84 23.01 -2.65
N GLY A 260 -24.53 21.89 -2.00
CA GLY A 260 -23.51 21.78 -0.95
C GLY A 260 -22.59 20.61 -1.27
N GLN A 261 -21.77 20.78 -2.29
CA GLN A 261 -20.71 19.86 -2.68
C GLN A 261 -19.74 19.72 -1.49
N THR A 262 -19.87 18.65 -0.73
CA THR A 262 -19.03 18.40 0.44
C THR A 262 -18.11 17.24 0.14
N SER A 263 -16.94 17.59 -0.37
CA SER A 263 -15.79 16.73 -0.59
C SER A 263 -15.32 16.14 0.74
N PHE A 264 -15.35 14.81 0.90
CA PHE A 264 -14.58 14.13 1.94
C PHE A 264 -14.11 12.76 1.46
N ASN A 265 -12.98 12.76 0.76
CA ASN A 265 -12.06 11.63 0.76
C ASN A 265 -11.18 11.76 2.01
N ARG A 266 -11.41 10.94 3.02
CA ARG A 266 -10.42 10.70 4.08
C ARG A 266 -10.30 9.20 4.30
N LEU A 267 -9.59 8.56 3.38
CA LEU A 267 -8.91 7.31 3.65
C LEU A 267 -7.88 7.62 4.74
N ILE A 268 -8.01 7.02 5.92
CA ILE A 268 -6.95 7.06 6.93
C ILE A 268 -5.83 6.16 6.41
N VAL A 269 -4.92 6.76 5.65
CA VAL A 269 -3.54 6.32 5.55
C VAL A 269 -2.77 7.31 6.40
N ASN A 270 -2.12 6.82 7.46
CA ASN A 270 -1.19 7.62 8.24
C ASN A 270 -0.01 8.03 7.35
N LYS A 271 -0.11 9.16 6.63
CA LYS A 271 1.05 9.83 6.04
C LYS A 271 1.75 10.68 7.09
N ARG A 272 2.99 10.27 7.40
CA ARG A 272 4.13 11.02 7.94
C ARG A 272 3.99 11.74 9.29
N LYS A 273 4.81 11.31 10.25
CA LYS A 273 5.69 12.27 10.96
C LYS A 273 6.93 12.47 10.08
N LYS A 274 7.10 13.68 9.56
CA LYS A 274 8.29 14.08 8.79
C LYS A 274 9.50 13.99 9.71
N LEU A 275 10.36 12.99 9.51
CA LEU A 275 11.70 13.03 10.08
C LEU A 275 12.49 14.08 9.30
N SER A 276 13.04 15.04 10.04
CA SER A 276 14.03 15.96 9.50
C SER A 276 15.32 15.17 9.31
N PRO A 277 16.16 15.47 8.30
CA PRO A 277 17.46 14.81 8.20
C PRO A 277 18.23 15.02 9.51
N PRO A 278 18.89 13.97 10.06
CA PRO A 278 19.69 14.09 11.26
C PRO A 278 20.81 15.11 11.04
N LYS A 279 21.16 15.84 12.11
CA LYS A 279 22.27 16.80 12.05
C LYS A 279 23.58 16.04 11.87
N PRO A 280 24.60 16.65 11.24
CA PRO A 280 25.90 16.01 11.00
C PRO A 280 26.60 15.47 12.26
N GLU A 281 26.18 15.91 13.45
CA GLU A 281 26.75 15.57 14.76
C GLU A 281 26.24 14.24 15.33
N GLU A 282 25.30 13.55 14.66
CA GLU A 282 24.71 12.27 15.14
C GLU A 282 25.35 11.00 14.52
N PHE A 283 26.48 11.13 13.80
CA PHE A 283 27.14 10.02 13.11
C PHE A 283 28.22 9.28 13.92
N ASP A 284 28.51 9.70 15.15
CA ASP A 284 29.67 9.19 15.90
C ASP A 284 29.42 7.88 16.69
N ASP A 285 28.19 7.33 16.71
CA ASP A 285 27.84 6.19 17.59
C ASP A 285 27.28 4.94 16.87
N ILE A 286 27.73 4.64 15.65
CA ILE A 286 27.43 3.33 15.02
C ILE A 286 28.70 2.48 15.00
N PRO A 287 28.78 1.39 15.78
CA PRO A 287 29.93 0.49 15.74
C PRO A 287 29.96 -0.26 14.40
N PHE A 288 31.16 -0.30 13.81
CA PHE A 288 31.53 -0.96 12.55
C PHE A 288 31.11 -2.43 12.46
#